data_AF-A0A1G7QVE0-F1
#
_entry.id   AF-A0A1G7QVE0-F1
#
_cell.length_a   1.000
_cell.length_b   1.000
_cell.length_c   1.000
_cell.angle_alpha   90.00
_cell.angle_beta   90.00
_cell.angle_gamma   90.00
#
_symmetry.space_group_name_H-M   'P 1'
#
loop_
_entity.id
_entity.type
_entity.pdbx_description
1 polymer ?
#
loop_
_entity_poly.entity_id
_entity_poly.type
_entity_poly.pdbx_seq_one_letter_code
_entity_poly.pdbx_strand_id
1 'polypeptide(L)'
;MNILTQIYTHLLDTLEGENWTDVNVMDSLKDITVQEATLKTKASPNTIASLVNHLIYWNRVMIQRINGIKVNIPDINGFDVPSLTSEVEWTNLKNELVTSTHDLANAIKKVDESRLEEPILPDHSSTYKSLHGMVEHLHYHLGQIVILKKLIKAGN
;
A
#
# COMPACT_ATOMS: atom_id res chain seq x y z
N MET A 1 24.26 8.01 -6.37
CA MET A 1 23.04 7.58 -5.66
C MET A 1 22.04 7.17 -6.71
N ASN A 2 21.59 5.92 -6.74
CA ASN A 2 20.56 5.49 -7.69
C ASN A 2 19.18 5.78 -7.08
N ILE A 3 18.42 6.69 -7.68
CA ILE A 3 17.14 7.17 -7.12
C ILE A 3 16.11 6.05 -7.06
N LEU A 4 16.05 5.21 -8.09
CA LEU A 4 15.12 4.06 -8.13
C LEU A 4 15.41 3.08 -7.00
N THR A 5 16.69 2.82 -6.70
CA THR A 5 17.11 2.05 -5.53
C THR A 5 16.60 2.63 -4.23
N GLN A 6 16.72 3.94 -4.03
CA GLN A 6 16.21 4.57 -2.82
C GLN A 6 14.69 4.43 -2.70
N ILE A 7 13.95 4.61 -3.80
CA ILE A 7 12.48 4.53 -3.78
C ILE A 7 12.01 3.11 -3.46
N TYR A 8 12.51 2.08 -4.17
CA TYR A 8 12.02 0.72 -3.91
C TYR A 8 12.49 0.19 -2.56
N THR A 9 13.68 0.58 -2.08
CA THR A 9 14.14 0.22 -0.73
C THR A 9 13.23 0.87 0.31
N HIS A 10 12.97 2.18 0.21
CA HIS A 10 12.09 2.86 1.16
C HIS A 10 10.65 2.29 1.15
N LEU A 11 10.14 1.86 -0.01
CA LEU A 11 8.86 1.16 -0.11
C LEU A 11 8.85 -0.15 0.70
N LEU A 12 9.88 -0.99 0.55
CA LEU A 12 10.02 -2.25 1.27
C LEU A 12 10.25 -2.01 2.77
N ASP A 13 11.05 -1.00 3.12
CA ASP A 13 11.33 -0.67 4.51
C ASP A 13 10.07 -0.18 5.24
N THR A 14 9.20 0.54 4.53
CA THR A 14 7.90 0.97 5.08
C THR A 14 6.95 -0.22 5.29
N LEU A 15 7.03 -1.23 4.41
CA LEU A 15 6.25 -2.46 4.54
C LEU A 15 6.76 -3.33 5.70
N GLU A 16 8.07 -3.60 5.77
CA GLU A 16 8.65 -4.70 6.54
C GLU A 16 9.57 -4.26 7.70
N GLY A 17 10.06 -3.02 7.74
CA GLY A 17 10.93 -2.52 8.82
C GLY A 17 12.13 -1.70 8.34
N GLU A 18 12.96 -1.20 9.26
CA GLU A 18 14.17 -0.40 8.94
C GLU A 18 13.91 1.01 8.36
N ASN A 19 12.65 1.43 8.21
CA ASN A 19 12.31 2.79 7.81
C ASN A 19 12.51 3.82 8.93
N TRP A 20 12.65 5.09 8.56
CA TRP A 20 12.90 6.22 9.47
C TRP A 20 11.85 6.41 10.59
N THR A 21 10.61 5.98 10.37
CA THR A 21 9.54 6.18 11.34
C THR A 21 9.49 5.13 12.45
N ASP A 22 10.36 4.10 12.39
CA ASP A 22 10.41 2.96 13.30
C ASP A 22 9.07 2.19 13.43
N VAL A 23 8.15 2.43 12.50
CA VAL A 23 6.84 1.77 12.40
C VAL A 23 6.68 1.27 10.98
N ASN A 24 6.33 -0.01 10.83
CA ASN A 24 6.08 -0.62 9.53
C ASN A 24 4.70 -1.28 9.47
N VAL A 25 4.26 -1.60 8.25
CA VAL A 25 2.93 -2.15 8.01
C VAL A 25 2.78 -3.56 8.58
N MET A 26 3.75 -4.45 8.36
CA MET A 26 3.60 -5.85 8.76
C MET A 26 3.56 -6.04 10.27
N ASP A 27 4.38 -5.31 11.03
CA ASP A 27 4.32 -5.30 12.49
C ASP A 27 3.03 -4.66 13.00
N SER A 28 2.55 -3.61 12.33
CA SER A 28 1.28 -2.97 12.69
C SER A 28 0.08 -3.94 12.54
N LEU A 29 0.14 -4.88 11.59
CA LEU A 29 -0.92 -5.85 11.31
C LEU A 29 -0.78 -7.20 12.05
N LYS A 30 0.34 -7.43 12.75
CA LYS A 30 0.74 -8.75 13.28
C LYS A 30 -0.27 -9.39 14.24
N ASP A 31 -0.86 -8.59 15.13
CA ASP A 31 -1.75 -8.98 16.23
C ASP A 31 -3.21 -8.53 16.02
N ILE A 32 -3.57 -8.25 14.77
CA ILE A 32 -4.94 -7.89 14.38
C ILE A 32 -5.67 -9.15 13.92
N THR A 33 -6.80 -9.48 14.56
CA THR A 33 -7.68 -10.58 14.15
C THR A 33 -8.55 -10.21 12.95
N VAL A 34 -9.16 -11.16 12.26
CA VAL A 34 -10.12 -10.89 11.18
C VAL A 34 -11.31 -10.05 11.68
N GLN A 35 -11.77 -10.29 12.90
CA GLN A 35 -12.85 -9.52 13.52
C GLN A 35 -12.45 -8.05 13.71
N GLU A 36 -11.23 -7.79 14.18
CA GLU A 36 -10.70 -6.43 14.32
C GLU A 36 -10.43 -5.79 12.95
N ALA A 37 -9.89 -6.55 11.99
CA ALA A 37 -9.57 -6.05 10.66
C ALA A 37 -10.82 -5.58 9.90
N THR A 38 -11.96 -6.23 10.14
CA THR A 38 -13.26 -5.93 9.51
C THR A 38 -14.14 -4.98 10.33
N LEU A 39 -13.71 -4.59 11.53
CA LEU A 39 -14.48 -3.70 12.40
C LEU A 39 -14.46 -2.26 11.87
N LYS A 40 -15.65 -1.69 11.68
CA LYS A 40 -15.81 -0.28 11.30
C LYS A 40 -15.80 0.62 12.54
N THR A 41 -14.97 1.65 12.52
CA THR A 41 -14.91 2.66 13.59
C THR A 41 -15.64 3.93 13.18
N LYS A 42 -15.90 4.84 14.13
CA LYS A 42 -16.45 6.17 13.83
C LYS A 42 -15.43 7.13 13.20
N ALA A 43 -14.13 6.80 13.23
CA ALA A 43 -13.07 7.68 12.77
C ALA A 43 -12.86 7.63 11.26
N SER A 44 -13.30 6.56 10.59
CA SER A 44 -13.07 6.36 9.16
C SER A 44 -14.21 5.54 8.53
N PRO A 45 -14.59 5.81 7.27
CA PRO A 45 -15.51 4.93 6.53
C PRO A 45 -14.87 3.57 6.20
N ASN A 46 -13.54 3.48 6.23
CA ASN A 46 -12.75 2.30 5.85
C ASN A 46 -12.37 1.47 7.08
N THR A 47 -12.40 0.16 6.93
CA THR A 47 -11.85 -0.81 7.89
C THR A 47 -10.35 -1.03 7.61
N ILE A 48 -9.62 -1.66 8.53
CA ILE A 48 -8.21 -2.01 8.30
C ILE A 48 -8.08 -2.96 7.10
N ALA A 49 -8.98 -3.93 6.95
CA ALA A 49 -9.02 -4.82 5.80
C ALA A 49 -9.23 -4.06 4.48
N SER A 50 -10.14 -3.07 4.44
CA SER A 50 -10.33 -2.21 3.27
C SER A 50 -9.08 -1.39 2.94
N LEU A 51 -8.35 -0.89 3.95
CA LEU A 51 -7.09 -0.16 3.71
C LEU A 51 -6.01 -1.07 3.12
N VAL A 52 -5.88 -2.30 3.61
CA VAL A 52 -4.95 -3.29 3.05
C VAL A 52 -5.29 -3.62 1.60
N ASN A 53 -6.57 -3.87 1.31
CA ASN A 53 -7.02 -4.12 -0.07
C ASN A 53 -6.76 -2.92 -1.00
N HIS A 54 -6.94 -1.70 -0.50
CA HIS A 54 -6.65 -0.48 -1.24
C HIS A 54 -5.16 -0.36 -1.60
N LEU A 55 -4.27 -0.69 -0.66
CA LEU A 55 -2.82 -0.71 -0.92
C LEU A 55 -2.45 -1.74 -2.00
N ILE A 56 -3.00 -2.96 -1.93
CA ILE A 56 -2.81 -4.00 -2.96
C ILE A 56 -3.29 -3.49 -4.33
N TYR A 57 -4.46 -2.87 -4.37
CA TYR A 57 -5.04 -2.29 -5.58
C TYR A 57 -4.10 -1.23 -6.20
N TRP A 58 -3.61 -0.29 -5.41
CA TRP A 58 -2.73 0.78 -5.91
C TRP A 58 -1.34 0.29 -6.32
N ASN A 59 -0.80 -0.74 -5.66
CA ASN A 59 0.42 -1.41 -6.11
C ASN A 59 0.24 -1.93 -7.55
N ARG A 60 -0.87 -2.63 -7.82
CA ARG A 60 -1.21 -3.16 -9.15
C ARG A 60 -1.44 -2.05 -10.18
N VAL A 61 -2.15 -0.98 -9.81
CA VAL A 61 -2.36 0.20 -10.66
C VAL A 61 -1.02 0.83 -11.04
N MET A 62 -0.10 1.01 -10.09
CA MET A 62 1.19 1.62 -10.38
C MET A 62 2.05 0.74 -11.30
N ILE A 63 2.05 -0.58 -11.10
CA ILE A 63 2.72 -1.52 -12.02
C ILE A 63 2.18 -1.36 -13.45
N GLN A 64 0.86 -1.25 -13.62
CA GLN A 64 0.25 -1.01 -14.94
C GLN A 64 0.71 0.33 -15.54
N ARG A 65 0.76 1.40 -14.74
CA ARG A 65 1.25 2.72 -15.19
C ARG A 65 2.72 2.69 -15.60
N ILE A 66 3.57 1.99 -14.85
CA ILE A 66 4.99 1.77 -15.21
C ILE A 66 5.09 1.13 -16.60
N ASN A 67 4.18 0.20 -16.92
CA ASN A 67 4.10 -0.49 -18.21
C ASN A 67 3.37 0.30 -19.32
N GLY A 68 3.07 1.58 -19.11
CA GLY A 68 2.40 2.42 -20.10
C GLY A 68 0.89 2.21 -20.22
N ILE A 69 0.27 1.48 -19.28
CA ILE A 69 -1.15 1.15 -19.32
C ILE A 69 -1.95 2.16 -18.50
N LYS A 70 -2.86 2.88 -19.17
CA LYS A 70 -3.84 3.74 -18.50
C LYS A 70 -4.92 2.89 -17.84
N VAL A 71 -5.06 3.01 -16.52
CA VAL A 71 -6.08 2.30 -15.75
C VAL A 71 -7.23 3.24 -15.43
N ASN A 72 -8.47 2.80 -15.68
CA ASN A 72 -9.66 3.49 -15.20
C ASN A 72 -9.87 3.14 -13.72
N ILE A 73 -9.87 4.15 -12.85
CA ILE A 73 -10.06 3.96 -11.41
C ILE A 73 -11.56 4.11 -11.11
N PRO A 74 -12.25 3.05 -10.64
CA PRO A 74 -13.65 3.16 -10.26
C PRO A 74 -13.79 3.95 -8.96
N ASP A 75 -14.99 4.48 -8.68
CA ASP A 75 -15.28 5.26 -7.47
C ASP A 75 -14.94 4.52 -6.17
N ILE A 76 -15.08 3.18 -6.17
CA ILE A 76 -14.76 2.33 -5.02
C ILE A 76 -13.26 2.26 -4.71
N ASN A 77 -12.41 2.55 -5.70
CA ASN A 77 -10.98 2.79 -5.57
C ASN A 77 -10.23 1.73 -4.73
N GLY A 78 -10.57 0.45 -4.88
CA GLY A 78 -9.93 -0.66 -4.17
C GLY A 78 -10.28 -0.80 -2.69
N PHE A 79 -11.27 -0.08 -2.17
CA PHE A 79 -11.74 -0.25 -0.78
C PHE A 79 -12.74 -1.41 -0.61
N ASP A 80 -13.21 -2.00 -1.71
CA ASP A 80 -14.06 -3.19 -1.81
C ASP A 80 -13.29 -4.48 -1.50
N VAL A 81 -12.86 -4.61 -0.24
CA VAL A 81 -12.35 -5.87 0.25
C VAL A 81 -13.48 -6.93 0.25
N PRO A 82 -13.20 -8.18 -0.19
CA PRO A 82 -14.15 -9.28 -0.03
C PRO A 82 -14.57 -9.44 1.43
N SER A 83 -15.76 -10.00 1.66
CA SER A 83 -16.21 -10.33 3.02
C SER A 83 -15.26 -11.37 3.64
N LEU A 84 -14.33 -10.92 4.47
CA LEU A 84 -13.41 -11.78 5.21
C LEU A 84 -14.16 -12.40 6.40
N THR A 85 -14.17 -13.72 6.47
CA THR A 85 -14.89 -14.49 7.49
C THR A 85 -13.96 -15.35 8.36
N SER A 86 -12.68 -15.47 7.99
CA SER A 86 -11.72 -16.30 8.69
C SER A 86 -10.32 -15.67 8.80
N GLU A 87 -9.55 -16.11 9.81
CA GLU A 87 -8.14 -15.72 9.97
C GLU A 87 -7.26 -16.16 8.79
N VAL A 88 -7.64 -17.23 8.10
CA VAL A 88 -6.94 -17.70 6.91
C VAL A 88 -7.10 -16.68 5.77
N GLU A 89 -8.33 -16.20 5.52
CA GLU A 89 -8.59 -15.18 4.51
C GLU A 89 -7.88 -13.86 4.84
N TRP A 90 -7.87 -13.46 6.13
CA TRP A 90 -7.12 -12.29 6.56
C TRP A 90 -5.60 -12.45 6.37
N THR A 91 -5.06 -13.61 6.71
CA THR A 91 -3.64 -13.93 6.49
C THR A 91 -3.29 -13.92 5.00
N ASN A 92 -4.17 -14.45 4.14
CA ASN A 92 -3.99 -14.41 2.70
C ASN A 92 -3.96 -12.97 2.17
N LEU A 93 -4.84 -12.10 2.65
CA LEU A 93 -4.84 -10.68 2.25
C LEU A 93 -3.54 -9.97 2.69
N LYS A 94 -3.02 -10.25 3.89
CA LYS A 94 -1.71 -9.75 4.33
C LYS A 94 -0.57 -10.26 3.42
N ASN A 95 -0.58 -11.53 3.05
CA ASN A 95 0.41 -12.11 2.14
C ASN A 95 0.32 -11.52 0.72
N GLU A 96 -0.89 -11.19 0.26
CA GLU A 96 -1.13 -10.51 -1.01
C GLU A 96 -0.61 -9.06 -0.99
N LEU A 97 -0.72 -8.36 0.14
CA LEU A 97 -0.08 -7.05 0.33
C LEU A 97 1.43 -7.14 0.19
N VAL A 98 2.06 -8.10 0.87
CA VAL A 98 3.52 -8.33 0.75
C VAL A 98 3.88 -8.62 -0.71
N THR A 99 3.20 -9.58 -1.33
CA THR A 99 3.47 -10.00 -2.71
C THR A 99 3.34 -8.83 -3.69
N SER A 100 2.23 -8.09 -3.64
CA SER A 100 1.99 -6.96 -4.55
C SER A 100 2.98 -5.80 -4.35
N THR A 101 3.46 -5.58 -3.12
CA THR A 101 4.44 -4.54 -2.82
C THR A 101 5.83 -4.94 -3.33
N HIS A 102 6.22 -6.21 -3.17
CA HIS A 102 7.45 -6.75 -3.76
C HIS A 102 7.40 -6.75 -5.30
N ASP A 103 6.25 -7.05 -5.89
CA ASP A 103 6.05 -6.93 -7.35
C ASP A 103 6.22 -5.47 -7.82
N LEU A 104 5.68 -4.50 -7.07
CA LEU A 104 5.86 -3.08 -7.36
C LEU A 104 7.33 -2.67 -7.23
N ALA A 105 8.01 -3.07 -6.16
CA ALA A 105 9.44 -2.81 -5.98
C ALA A 105 10.28 -3.37 -7.15
N ASN A 106 9.96 -4.59 -7.59
CA ASN A 106 10.59 -5.22 -8.76
C ASN A 106 10.28 -4.48 -10.08
N ALA A 107 9.09 -3.91 -10.23
CA ALA A 107 8.75 -3.07 -11.38
C ALA A 107 9.52 -1.75 -11.36
N ILE A 108 9.59 -1.07 -10.20
CA ILE A 108 10.35 0.17 -10.00
C ILE A 108 11.83 -0.03 -10.36
N LYS A 109 12.43 -1.14 -9.91
CA LYS A 109 13.82 -1.49 -10.20
C LYS A 109 14.14 -1.59 -11.70
N LYS A 110 13.14 -1.87 -12.55
CA LYS A 110 13.29 -2.05 -14.00
C LYS A 110 12.99 -0.79 -14.80
N VAL A 111 12.60 0.30 -14.15
CA VAL A 111 12.33 1.59 -14.82
C VAL A 111 13.64 2.16 -15.38
N ASP A 112 13.58 2.73 -16.57
CA ASP A 112 14.70 3.48 -17.14
C ASP A 112 14.86 4.81 -16.38
N GLU A 113 16.03 4.99 -15.75
CA GLU A 113 16.35 6.17 -14.94
C GLU A 113 16.26 7.49 -15.73
N SER A 114 16.49 7.45 -17.05
CA SER A 114 16.34 8.64 -17.91
C SER A 114 14.91 9.16 -17.98
N ARG A 115 13.91 8.33 -17.66
CA ARG A 115 12.48 8.69 -17.69
C ARG A 115 11.96 9.31 -16.39
N LEU A 116 12.82 9.49 -15.38
CA LEU A 116 12.39 9.98 -14.05
C LEU A 116 11.69 11.34 -14.11
N GLU A 117 12.14 12.25 -14.96
CA GLU A 117 11.57 13.59 -15.12
C GLU A 117 10.38 13.62 -16.08
N GLU A 118 10.25 12.61 -16.94
CA GLU A 118 9.14 12.48 -17.89
C GLU A 118 7.85 12.05 -17.20
N PRO A 119 6.67 12.44 -17.70
CA PRO A 119 5.40 11.90 -17.23
C PRO A 119 5.38 10.36 -17.26
N ILE A 120 4.89 9.72 -16.19
CA ILE A 120 4.74 8.25 -16.16
C ILE A 120 3.78 7.75 -17.25
N LEU A 121 2.78 8.59 -17.56
CA LEU A 121 1.80 8.47 -18.63
C LEU A 121 1.47 9.88 -19.14
N PRO A 122 0.88 10.03 -20.34
CA PRO A 122 0.30 11.30 -20.77
C PRO A 122 -0.66 11.86 -19.71
N ASP A 123 -0.58 13.17 -19.48
CA ASP A 123 -1.37 13.92 -18.49
C ASP A 123 -1.18 13.51 -17.02
N HIS A 124 -0.16 12.73 -16.70
CA HIS A 124 0.19 12.35 -15.33
C HIS A 124 1.42 13.11 -14.81
N SER A 125 1.69 12.98 -13.52
CA SER A 125 2.93 13.47 -12.92
C SER A 125 4.16 12.75 -13.48
N SER A 126 5.35 13.31 -13.24
CA SER A 126 6.60 12.66 -13.58
C SER A 126 6.70 11.25 -12.99
N THR A 127 7.50 10.40 -13.64
CA THR A 127 7.79 9.03 -13.18
C THR A 127 8.33 9.09 -11.76
N TYR A 128 9.31 9.95 -11.48
CA TYR A 128 9.84 10.16 -10.13
C TYR A 128 8.72 10.44 -9.11
N LYS A 129 7.87 11.45 -9.37
CA LYS A 129 6.83 11.87 -8.43
C LYS A 129 5.80 10.75 -8.20
N SER A 130 5.50 9.98 -9.24
CA SER A 130 4.53 8.88 -9.17
C SER A 130 5.08 7.70 -8.35
N LEU A 131 6.36 7.35 -8.54
CA LEU A 131 7.01 6.27 -7.80
C LEU A 131 7.29 6.64 -6.35
N HIS A 132 7.83 7.84 -6.09
CA HIS A 132 8.00 8.35 -4.73
C HIS A 132 6.65 8.48 -4.00
N GLY A 133 5.61 8.91 -4.71
CA GLY A 133 4.25 9.00 -4.18
C GLY A 133 3.69 7.67 -3.69
N MET A 134 4.16 6.51 -4.18
CA MET A 134 3.77 5.21 -3.63
C MET A 134 4.28 4.98 -2.21
N VAL A 135 5.47 5.51 -1.88
CA VAL A 135 6.01 5.44 -0.52
C VAL A 135 5.21 6.35 0.41
N GLU A 136 4.92 7.58 -0.04
CA GLU A 136 4.07 8.53 0.70
C GLU A 136 2.67 7.96 0.95
N HIS A 137 2.09 7.32 -0.08
CA HIS A 137 0.78 6.67 -0.01
C HIS A 137 0.77 5.51 1.00
N LEU A 138 1.81 4.69 1.02
CA LEU A 138 1.96 3.61 2.00
C LEU A 138 2.05 4.15 3.43
N HIS A 139 2.87 5.19 3.67
CA HIS A 139 2.96 5.86 4.98
C HIS A 139 1.62 6.49 5.41
N TYR A 140 0.91 7.12 4.48
CA TYR A 140 -0.38 7.73 4.74
C TYR A 140 -1.39 6.68 5.28
N HIS A 141 -1.48 5.53 4.63
CA HIS A 141 -2.38 4.46 5.07
C HIS A 141 -1.86 3.67 6.26
N LEU A 142 -0.54 3.55 6.45
CA LEU A 142 0.06 3.02 7.68
C LEU A 142 -0.41 3.82 8.90
N GLY A 143 -0.37 5.16 8.81
CA GLY A 143 -0.88 6.03 9.88
C GLY A 143 -2.36 5.76 10.20
N GLN A 144 -3.20 5.58 9.18
CA GLN A 144 -4.60 5.23 9.36
C GLN A 144 -4.77 3.86 10.04
N ILE A 145 -4.03 2.84 9.61
CA ILE A 145 -4.06 1.49 10.19
C ILE A 145 -3.69 1.55 11.68
N VAL A 146 -2.63 2.27 12.05
CA VAL A 146 -2.17 2.41 13.44
C VAL A 146 -3.23 3.10 14.31
N ILE A 147 -3.86 4.17 13.82
CA ILE A 147 -4.92 4.87 14.56
C ILE A 147 -6.14 3.97 14.76
N LEU A 148 -6.59 3.29 13.70
CA LEU A 148 -7.73 2.38 13.76
C LEU A 148 -7.47 1.23 14.74
N LYS A 149 -6.28 0.61 14.68
CA LYS A 149 -5.86 -0.44 15.62
C LYS A 149 -5.96 0.05 17.06
N LYS A 150 -5.41 1.23 17.38
CA LYS A 150 -5.47 1.79 18.75
C LYS A 150 -6.91 1.99 19.22
N LEU A 151 -7.78 2.53 18.38
CA LEU A 151 -9.19 2.75 18.72
C LEU A 151 -9.93 1.44 18.97
N ILE A 152 -9.66 0.41 18.17
CA ILE A 152 -10.28 -0.92 18.31
C ILE A 152 -9.80 -1.57 19.61
N LYS A 153 -8.48 -1.60 19.86
CA LYS A 153 -7.91 -2.21 21.07
C LYS A 153 -8.31 -1.48 22.36
N ALA A 154 -8.52 -0.17 22.32
CA ALA A 154 -8.96 0.61 23.49
C ALA A 154 -10.45 0.46 23.81
N GLY A 155 -11.26 -0.04 22.86
CA GLY A 155 -12.68 -0.33 23.04
C GLY A 155 -12.97 -1.76 23.52
N ASN A 156 -11.95 -2.62 23.57
CA ASN A 156 -11.99 -3.97 24.15
C ASN A 156 -11.54 -3.95 25.61
#